data_AF-A0AAE7MNQ5-F1
#
_entry.id   AF-A0AAE7MNQ5-F1
#
_cell.length_a   1.000
_cell.length_b   1.000
_cell.length_c   1.000
_cell.angle_alpha   90.00
_cell.angle_beta   90.00
_cell.angle_gamma   90.00
#
_symmetry.space_group_name_H-M   'P 1'
#
loop_
_entity.id
_entity.type
_entity.pdbx_description
1 polymer ?
#
loop_
_entity_poly.entity_id
_entity_poly.type
_entity_poly.pdbx_seq_one_letter_code
_entity_poly.pdbx_strand_id
1 'polypeptide(L)'
;MSNNLGDFLRELRGKESLRSVSQRIGGRLSHSYISDLEKGVSRRGTPINPTPEALKILSEAYDVSYDKLMNLAGYLDNKIDKEVSNDKIRTIAAHIDDDATEEDLEDILRYIEYRKNNPLKKKK
;
A
#
# COMPACT_ATOMS: atom_id res chain seq x y z
N MET A 1 16.06 -8.55 -10.43
CA MET A 1 15.54 -7.60 -9.43
C MET A 1 14.04 -7.78 -9.40
N SER A 2 13.47 -8.09 -8.23
CA SER A 2 12.03 -8.25 -8.05
C SER A 2 11.36 -6.88 -8.19
N ASN A 3 10.62 -6.67 -9.27
CA ASN A 3 9.82 -5.47 -9.45
C ASN A 3 8.47 -5.69 -8.77
N ASN A 4 8.43 -5.46 -7.45
CA ASN A 4 7.24 -5.70 -6.63
C ASN A 4 5.99 -4.98 -7.16
N LEU A 5 6.17 -3.75 -7.68
CA LEU A 5 5.08 -3.02 -8.32
C LEU A 5 4.60 -3.70 -9.61
N GLY A 6 5.53 -4.07 -10.49
CA GLY A 6 5.17 -4.64 -11.79
C GLY A 6 4.50 -6.00 -11.68
N ASP A 7 4.94 -6.83 -10.74
CA ASP A 7 4.31 -8.12 -10.47
C ASP A 7 2.90 -7.93 -9.88
N PHE A 8 2.73 -6.96 -8.97
CA PHE A 8 1.41 -6.61 -8.44
C PHE A 8 0.44 -6.09 -9.51
N LEU A 9 0.91 -5.21 -10.41
CA LEU A 9 0.10 -4.70 -11.52
C LEU A 9 -0.29 -5.83 -12.49
N ARG A 10 0.61 -6.80 -12.73
CA ARG A 10 0.32 -7.97 -13.57
C ARG A 10 -0.74 -8.87 -12.93
N GLU A 11 -0.69 -9.05 -11.61
CA GLU A 11 -1.69 -9.81 -10.86
C GLU A 11 -3.07 -9.16 -10.95
N LEU A 12 -3.16 -7.85 -10.72
CA LEU A 12 -4.40 -7.08 -10.84
C LEU A 12 -5.00 -7.14 -12.25
N ARG A 13 -4.14 -7.07 -13.28
CA ARG A 13 -4.60 -7.21 -14.67
C ARG A 13 -5.11 -8.63 -14.96
N GLY A 14 -4.49 -9.65 -14.38
CA GLY A 14 -4.81 -11.05 -14.61
C GLY A 14 -4.78 -11.40 -16.10
N LYS A 15 -5.94 -11.79 -16.64
CA LYS A 15 -6.12 -12.17 -18.06
C LYS A 15 -6.49 -11.00 -18.98
N GLU A 16 -6.77 -9.81 -18.43
CA GLU A 16 -7.11 -8.65 -19.22
C GLU A 16 -5.93 -8.24 -20.12
N SER A 17 -6.21 -7.88 -21.38
CA SER A 17 -5.14 -7.43 -22.28
C SER A 17 -4.68 -6.01 -21.93
N LEU A 18 -3.40 -5.70 -22.10
CA LEU A 18 -2.86 -4.35 -21.89
C LEU A 18 -3.59 -3.27 -22.71
N ARG A 19 -4.09 -3.64 -23.89
CA ARG A 19 -4.89 -2.75 -24.74
C ARG A 19 -6.26 -2.46 -24.14
N SER A 20 -6.91 -3.48 -23.58
CA SER A 20 -8.19 -3.34 -22.85
C SER A 20 -8.03 -2.41 -21.66
N VAL A 21 -7.00 -2.61 -20.84
CA VAL A 21 -6.70 -1.72 -19.71
C VAL A 21 -6.52 -0.27 -20.19
N SER A 22 -5.71 -0.06 -21.22
CA SER A 22 -5.45 1.26 -21.81
C SER A 22 -6.74 1.92 -22.32
N GLN A 23 -7.63 1.16 -22.96
CA GLN A 23 -8.92 1.68 -23.43
C GLN A 23 -9.86 2.00 -22.26
N ARG A 24 -9.90 1.15 -21.24
CA ARG A 24 -10.75 1.28 -20.05
C ARG A 24 -10.43 2.54 -19.25
N ILE A 25 -9.16 2.94 -19.20
CA ILE A 25 -8.72 4.20 -18.57
C ILE A 25 -8.81 5.41 -19.50
N GLY A 26 -9.46 5.29 -20.66
CA GLY A 26 -9.63 6.38 -21.63
C GLY A 26 -8.35 6.75 -22.40
N GLY A 27 -7.42 5.81 -22.56
CA GLY A 27 -6.15 6.06 -23.25
C GLY A 27 -5.14 6.90 -22.46
N ARG A 28 -5.43 7.23 -21.20
CA ARG A 28 -4.54 8.01 -20.31
C ARG A 28 -3.13 7.41 -20.18
N LEU A 29 -3.04 6.08 -20.19
CA LEU A 29 -1.76 5.37 -20.29
C LEU A 29 -1.75 4.47 -21.52
N SER A 30 -0.64 4.46 -22.25
CA SER A 30 -0.47 3.58 -23.40
C SER A 30 -0.24 2.12 -22.97
N HIS A 31 -0.77 1.17 -23.74
CA HIS A 31 -0.52 -0.27 -23.51
C HIS A 31 0.97 -0.63 -23.43
N SER A 32 1.82 0.06 -24.20
CA SER A 32 3.28 -0.11 -24.15
C SER A 32 3.87 0.35 -22.82
N TYR A 33 3.40 1.49 -22.29
CA TYR A 33 3.83 1.99 -20.98
C TYR A 33 3.39 1.06 -19.86
N ILE A 34 2.15 0.56 -19.88
CA ILE A 34 1.66 -0.44 -18.91
C ILE A 34 2.53 -1.71 -18.96
N SER A 35 2.92 -2.17 -20.16
CA SER A 35 3.86 -3.29 -20.30
C SER A 35 5.23 -2.98 -19.69
N ASP A 36 5.75 -1.78 -19.88
CA ASP A 36 7.06 -1.37 -19.36
C ASP A 36 6.99 -1.32 -17.82
N LEU A 37 5.89 -0.83 -17.23
CA LEU A 37 5.65 -0.84 -15.78
C LEU A 37 5.60 -2.25 -15.18
N GLU A 38 4.88 -3.18 -15.82
CA GLU A 38 4.82 -4.57 -15.37
C GLU A 38 6.19 -5.27 -15.41
N LYS A 39 7.06 -4.89 -16.35
CA LYS A 39 8.40 -5.45 -16.47
C LYS A 39 9.42 -4.75 -15.56
N GLY A 40 9.13 -3.52 -15.14
CA GLY A 40 10.04 -2.68 -14.34
C GLY A 40 11.20 -2.08 -15.13
N VAL A 41 11.25 -2.37 -16.42
CA VAL A 41 12.27 -1.89 -17.34
C VAL A 41 11.59 -1.42 -18.60
N SER A 42 12.01 -0.26 -19.08
CA SER A 42 11.63 0.19 -20.41
C SER A 42 12.21 -0.73 -21.47
N ARG A 43 11.64 -0.69 -22.68
CA ARG A 43 12.21 -1.33 -23.89
C ARG A 43 13.68 -0.98 -24.17
N ARG A 44 14.22 0.11 -23.60
CA ARG A 44 15.63 0.52 -23.72
C ARG A 44 16.52 -0.07 -22.61
N GLY A 45 15.99 -0.91 -21.73
CA GLY A 45 16.72 -1.51 -20.61
C GLY A 45 16.89 -0.59 -19.40
N THR A 46 16.35 0.63 -19.46
CA THR A 46 16.37 1.57 -18.32
C THR A 46 15.28 1.19 -17.32
N PRO A 47 15.57 1.14 -16.00
CA PRO A 47 14.56 1.01 -14.96
C PRO A 47 13.48 2.08 -15.11
N ILE A 48 12.23 1.70 -14.92
CA ILE A 48 11.09 2.62 -15.03
C ILE A 48 10.57 2.96 -13.64
N ASN A 49 10.46 4.27 -13.37
CA ASN A 49 9.80 4.78 -12.18
C ASN A 49 8.51 5.47 -12.64
N PRO A 50 7.32 4.94 -12.32
CA PRO A 50 6.05 5.53 -12.71
C PRO A 50 5.84 6.89 -12.04
N THR A 51 5.26 7.84 -12.75
CA THR A 51 4.90 9.12 -12.11
C THR A 51 3.76 8.95 -11.11
N PRO A 52 3.65 9.82 -10.09
CA PRO A 52 2.50 9.86 -9.17
C PRO A 52 1.15 9.88 -9.90
N GLU A 53 1.05 10.64 -10.99
CA GLU A 53 -0.15 10.69 -11.83
C GLU A 53 -0.48 9.33 -12.46
N ALA A 54 0.52 8.61 -12.98
CA ALA A 54 0.31 7.27 -13.53
C ALA A 54 -0.16 6.28 -12.46
N LEU A 55 0.37 6.37 -11.25
CA LEU A 55 -0.06 5.55 -10.12
C LEU A 55 -1.51 5.87 -9.72
N LYS A 56 -1.93 7.13 -9.77
CA LYS A 56 -3.32 7.54 -9.52
C LYS A 56 -4.29 7.00 -10.58
N ILE A 57 -3.88 7.03 -11.85
CA ILE A 57 -4.69 6.43 -12.93
C ILE A 57 -4.85 4.92 -12.71
N LEU A 58 -3.77 4.23 -12.31
CA LEU A 58 -3.80 2.79 -12.05
C LEU A 58 -4.59 2.45 -10.78
N SER A 59 -4.55 3.31 -9.76
CA SER A 59 -5.36 3.14 -8.54
C SER A 59 -6.84 3.19 -8.85
N GLU A 60 -7.28 4.17 -9.64
CA GLU A 60 -8.66 4.27 -10.15
C GLU A 60 -9.02 3.08 -11.05
N ALA A 61 -8.08 2.62 -11.88
CA ALA A 61 -8.34 1.54 -12.82
C ALA A 61 -8.52 0.18 -12.15
N TYR A 62 -7.77 -0.11 -11.10
CA TYR A 62 -7.82 -1.42 -10.44
C TYR A 62 -8.55 -1.40 -9.10
N ASP A 63 -9.15 -0.26 -8.74
CA ASP A 63 -9.81 -0.05 -7.44
C ASP A 63 -8.88 -0.43 -6.27
N VAL A 64 -7.65 0.07 -6.32
CA VAL A 64 -6.61 -0.17 -5.30
C VAL A 64 -6.18 1.13 -4.67
N SER A 65 -5.71 1.07 -3.42
CA SER A 65 -5.18 2.26 -2.73
C SER A 65 -4.00 2.86 -3.50
N TYR A 66 -4.08 4.17 -3.73
CA TYR A 66 -3.00 4.97 -4.32
C TYR A 66 -1.72 4.88 -3.47
N ASP A 67 -1.84 4.92 -2.14
CA ASP A 67 -0.71 4.83 -1.22
C ASP A 67 -0.02 3.48 -1.33
N LYS A 68 -0.78 2.39 -1.51
CA LYS A 68 -0.21 1.07 -1.75
C LYS A 68 0.65 1.05 -3.02
N LEU A 69 0.20 1.69 -4.09
CA LEU A 69 0.96 1.78 -5.33
C LEU A 69 2.20 2.68 -5.19
N MET A 70 2.10 3.80 -4.48
CA MET A 70 3.23 4.68 -4.15
C MET A 70 4.30 3.97 -3.31
N ASN A 71 3.87 3.18 -2.34
CA ASN A 71 4.72 2.33 -1.51
C ASN A 71 5.48 1.31 -2.36
N LEU A 72 4.76 0.54 -3.19
CA LEU A 72 5.39 -0.45 -4.08
C LEU A 72 6.33 0.17 -5.12
N ALA A 73 6.06 1.42 -5.52
CA ALA A 73 6.91 2.19 -6.42
C ALA A 73 8.13 2.81 -5.70
N GLY A 74 8.25 2.66 -4.38
CA GLY A 74 9.36 3.19 -3.58
C GLY A 74 9.28 4.68 -3.28
N TYR A 75 8.11 5.31 -3.48
CA TYR A 75 7.88 6.72 -3.11
C TYR A 75 7.63 6.91 -1.62
N LEU A 76 6.99 5.92 -0.98
CA LEU A 76 6.82 5.90 0.46
C LEU A 76 7.94 5.03 1.03
N ASP A 77 8.96 5.69 1.56
CA ASP A 77 10.02 5.05 2.32
C ASP A 77 9.39 4.60 3.64
N ASN A 78 8.76 3.41 3.68
CA ASN A 78 8.13 2.93 4.92
C ASN A 78 9.23 2.53 5.91
N LYS A 79 9.73 3.55 6.61
CA LYS A 79 10.09 3.40 8.01
C LYS A 79 8.85 3.16 8.90
N ILE A 80 7.64 3.23 8.33
CA ILE A 80 6.37 3.11 9.05
C ILE A 80 5.84 1.65 9.07
N ASP A 81 6.21 0.80 8.10
CA ASP A 81 5.64 -0.56 7.97
C ASP A 81 6.38 -1.64 8.78
N LYS A 82 7.45 -1.29 9.52
CA LYS A 82 8.14 -2.25 10.39
C LYS A 82 7.61 -2.30 11.82
N GLU A 83 6.68 -1.43 12.22
CA GLU A 83 6.18 -1.41 13.61
C GLU A 83 4.77 -1.95 13.81
N VAL A 84 4.05 -2.34 12.75
CA VAL A 84 2.67 -2.84 12.88
C VAL A 84 2.47 -4.25 12.32
N SER A 85 3.48 -5.11 12.42
CA SER A 85 3.24 -6.57 12.53
C SER A 85 2.76 -6.87 13.95
N ASN A 86 1.61 -6.32 14.30
CA ASN A 86 1.14 -6.32 15.66
C ASN A 86 0.11 -7.43 15.82
N ASP A 87 0.61 -8.65 15.99
CA ASP A 87 -0.19 -9.76 16.55
C ASP A 87 -0.88 -9.32 17.87
N LYS A 88 -0.37 -8.30 18.58
CA LYS A 88 -1.08 -7.69 19.72
C LYS A 88 -2.18 -6.69 19.32
N ILE A 89 -2.11 -5.99 18.17
CA ILE A 89 -3.25 -5.19 17.67
C ILE A 89 -4.40 -6.12 17.28
N ARG A 90 -4.13 -7.28 16.67
CA ARG A 90 -5.20 -8.26 16.37
C ARG A 90 -5.88 -8.77 17.65
N THR A 91 -5.11 -9.02 18.71
CA THR A 91 -5.66 -9.44 20.02
C THR A 91 -6.48 -8.33 20.69
N ILE A 92 -6.06 -7.07 20.53
CA ILE A 92 -6.79 -5.91 21.05
C ILE A 92 -8.08 -5.68 20.25
N ALA A 93 -8.00 -5.68 18.91
CA ALA A 93 -9.15 -5.48 18.01
C ALA A 93 -10.21 -6.58 18.11
N ALA A 94 -9.84 -7.81 18.50
CA ALA A 94 -10.80 -8.89 18.74
C ALA A 94 -11.68 -8.68 20.00
N HIS A 95 -11.38 -7.67 20.84
CA HIS A 95 -12.09 -7.37 22.08
C HIS A 95 -12.58 -5.91 22.18
N ILE A 96 -12.42 -5.10 21.12
CA ILE A 96 -13.01 -3.77 21.04
C ILE A 96 -14.27 -3.93 20.19
N ASP A 97 -15.44 -3.71 20.78
CA ASP A 97 -16.71 -3.66 20.05
C ASP A 97 -16.59 -2.66 18.87
N ASP A 98 -17.31 -2.92 17.77
CA ASP A 98 -17.25 -2.19 16.48
C ASP A 98 -17.53 -0.66 16.55
N ASP A 99 -17.73 -0.12 17.75
CA ASP A 99 -18.19 1.24 18.03
C ASP A 99 -17.05 2.22 18.40
N ALA A 100 -15.80 1.76 18.49
CA ALA A 100 -14.67 2.63 18.83
C ALA A 100 -14.34 3.60 17.69
N THR A 101 -14.35 4.90 18.00
CA THR A 101 -14.00 5.95 17.04
C THR A 101 -12.49 6.07 16.85
N GLU A 102 -12.07 6.79 15.80
CA GLU A 102 -10.66 7.07 15.53
C GLU A 102 -10.00 7.86 16.68
N GLU A 103 -10.77 8.69 17.39
CA GLU A 103 -10.31 9.41 18.59
C GLU A 103 -10.07 8.46 19.77
N ASP A 104 -10.97 7.48 19.99
CA ASP A 104 -10.82 6.48 21.04
C ASP A 104 -9.56 5.62 20.82
N LEU A 105 -9.28 5.27 19.56
CA LEU A 105 -8.08 4.53 19.17
C LEU A 105 -6.81 5.32 19.50
N GLU A 106 -6.78 6.62 19.18
CA GLU A 106 -5.65 7.49 19.49
C GLU A 106 -5.44 7.63 21.00
N ASP A 107 -6.53 7.79 21.76
CA ASP A 107 -6.52 7.85 23.22
C ASP A 107 -5.93 6.58 23.85
N ILE A 108 -6.29 5.42 23.32
CA ILE A 108 -5.75 4.12 23.74
C ILE A 108 -4.25 4.03 23.42
N LEU A 109 -3.82 4.44 22.23
CA LEU A 109 -2.42 4.42 21.84
C LEU A 109 -1.56 5.31 22.76
N ARG A 110 -2.02 6.54 23.02
CA ARG A 110 -1.37 7.47 23.97
C ARG A 110 -1.27 6.85 25.37
N TYR A 111 -2.32 6.17 25.83
CA TYR A 111 -2.30 5.52 27.13
C TYR A 111 -1.29 4.38 27.20
N ILE A 112 -1.22 3.52 26.18
CA ILE A 112 -0.25 2.42 26.12
C ILE A 112 1.19 2.97 26.19
N GLU A 113 1.48 4.03 25.45
CA GLU A 113 2.80 4.66 25.47
C GLU A 113 3.14 5.23 26.86
N TYR A 114 2.19 5.90 27.50
CA TYR A 114 2.33 6.37 28.87
C TYR A 114 2.64 5.22 29.86
N ARG A 115 1.96 4.08 29.73
CA ARG A 115 2.13 2.91 30.62
C ARG A 115 3.47 2.20 30.43
N LYS A 116 4.06 2.23 29.23
CA LYS A 116 5.43 1.75 28.98
C LYS A 116 6.45 2.56 29.79
N ASN A 117 6.26 3.87 29.85
CA ASN A 117 7.14 4.78 30.58
C ASN A 117 6.83 4.84 32.09
N ASN A 118 5.63 4.43 32.50
CA ASN A 118 5.18 4.45 33.90
C ASN A 118 4.55 3.12 34.33
N PRO A 119 5.33 2.02 34.48
CA PRO A 119 4.80 0.70 34.82
C PRO A 119 4.09 0.68 36.18
N LEU A 120 2.99 -0.07 36.30
CA LEU A 120 2.25 -0.21 37.57
C LEU A 120 3.15 -0.95 38.55
N LYS A 121 3.19 -0.49 39.79
CA LYS A 121 3.82 -1.26 40.86
C LYS A 121 3.06 -2.57 40.98
N LYS A 122 3.76 -3.70 40.83
CA LYS A 122 3.18 -5.02 41.09
C LYS A 122 2.66 -5.02 42.53
N LYS A 123 1.37 -5.32 42.71
CA LYS A 123 0.85 -5.60 44.06
C LYS A 123 1.63 -6.82 44.58
N LYS A 124 2.23 -6.67 45.76
CA LYS A 124 2.85 -7.78 46.50
C LYS A 124 1.77 -8.74 46.98
#